data_AF-A0A6J4E4N8-F1
#
_entry.id   AF-A0A6J4E4N8-F1
#
_cell.length_a   1.000
_cell.length_b   1.000
_cell.length_c   1.000
_cell.angle_alpha   90.00
_cell.angle_beta   90.00
_cell.angle_gamma   90.00
#
_symmetry.space_group_name_H-M   'P 1'
#
loop_
_entity.id
_entity.type
_entity.pdbx_description
1 polymer ?
#
loop_
_entity_poly.entity_id
_entity_poly.type
_entity_poly.pdbx_seq_one_letter_code
_entity_poly.pdbx_strand_id
1 'polypeptide(L)'
;MRAVIGLLCCLLLAGCGGVDVDHYARERPQLDLPGFFSRPVQAWGIFQNRSGEVVKRFKVDITSRREGERLILDERFLYSDGTRQQRVWTLTPAGEGRWRGRAGDVIGEADGEVAGNALRWRYTLNLEVDGSTWEVDFDDWMYLMDEDTLINRSSMSKLGVELGQVTLFFRRDAALHN
;
A
#
# COMPACT_ATOMS: atom_id res chain seq x y z
N MET A 1 49.20 -0.27 -1.99
CA MET A 1 48.10 0.52 -2.60
C MET A 1 47.01 -0.33 -3.26
N ARG A 2 47.32 -1.32 -4.11
CA ARG A 2 46.30 -2.17 -4.78
C ARG A 2 45.41 -2.98 -3.82
N ALA A 3 45.98 -3.48 -2.71
CA ALA A 3 45.23 -4.26 -1.71
C ALA A 3 44.27 -3.42 -0.84
N VAL A 4 44.54 -2.13 -0.67
CA VAL A 4 43.70 -1.21 0.15
C VAL A 4 42.44 -0.80 -0.63
N ILE A 5 42.53 -0.71 -1.95
CA ILE A 5 41.38 -0.41 -2.83
C ILE A 5 40.41 -1.59 -2.89
N GLY A 6 40.91 -2.82 -2.87
CA GLY A 6 40.06 -4.03 -2.85
C GLY A 6 39.25 -4.19 -1.57
N LEU A 7 39.80 -3.80 -0.42
CA LEU A 7 39.11 -3.90 0.88
C LEU A 7 38.01 -2.83 1.04
N LEU A 8 38.15 -1.68 0.37
CA LEU A 8 37.14 -0.61 0.40
C LEU A 8 35.90 -0.94 -0.45
N CYS A 9 36.05 -1.71 -1.54
CA CYS A 9 34.91 -2.17 -2.35
C CYS A 9 34.02 -3.20 -1.63
N CYS A 10 34.57 -4.03 -0.74
CA CYS A 10 33.78 -5.03 -0.01
C CYS A 10 32.95 -4.43 1.13
N LEU A 11 33.33 -3.27 1.67
CA LEU A 11 32.59 -2.57 2.72
C LEU A 11 31.37 -1.78 2.20
N LEU A 12 31.27 -1.58 0.88
CA LEU A 12 30.14 -0.90 0.24
C LEU A 12 28.96 -1.83 -0.08
N LEU A 13 29.08 -3.14 0.18
CA LEU A 13 28.04 -4.14 -0.10
C LEU A 13 27.20 -4.53 1.14
N ALA A 14 27.48 -3.96 2.31
CA ALA A 14 26.79 -4.30 3.57
C ALA A 14 25.45 -3.56 3.79
N GLY A 15 24.84 -2.98 2.73
CA GLY A 15 23.70 -2.07 2.85
C GLY A 15 22.43 -2.46 2.08
N CYS A 16 22.30 -3.69 1.56
CA CYS A 16 21.14 -4.09 0.75
C CYS A 16 20.09 -4.93 1.50
N GLY A 17 19.94 -4.74 2.80
CA GLY A 17 18.81 -5.28 3.54
C GLY A 17 17.70 -4.23 3.62
N GLY A 18 16.65 -4.36 2.80
CA GLY A 18 15.44 -3.56 3.00
C GLY A 18 14.82 -3.86 4.38
N VAL A 19 14.01 -2.93 4.91
CA VAL A 19 13.32 -3.14 6.18
C VAL A 19 12.29 -4.26 6.00
N ASP A 20 12.41 -5.31 6.82
CA ASP A 20 11.42 -6.38 6.91
C ASP A 20 10.21 -5.91 7.72
N VAL A 21 9.00 -6.38 7.39
CA VAL A 21 7.79 -6.04 8.15
C VAL A 21 7.90 -6.50 9.60
N ASP A 22 8.57 -7.63 9.87
CA ASP A 22 8.75 -8.18 11.21
C ASP A 22 9.52 -7.25 12.15
N HIS A 23 10.24 -6.27 11.60
CA HIS A 23 10.85 -5.19 12.39
C HIS A 23 9.82 -4.50 13.30
N TYR A 24 8.57 -4.40 12.84
CA TYR A 24 7.47 -3.73 13.54
C TYR A 24 6.64 -4.68 14.42
N ALA A 25 6.97 -5.97 14.55
CA ALA A 25 6.14 -6.96 15.27
C ALA A 25 5.77 -6.58 16.72
N ARG A 26 6.64 -5.80 17.38
CA ARG A 26 6.44 -5.33 18.76
C ARG A 26 5.72 -3.99 18.87
N GLU A 27 5.50 -3.29 17.77
CA GLU A 27 4.80 -2.01 17.76
C GLU A 27 3.32 -2.18 18.12
N ARG A 28 2.74 -1.09 18.64
CA ARG A 28 1.35 -1.02 19.08
C ARG A 28 0.72 0.30 18.58
N PRO A 29 -0.59 0.33 18.32
CA PRO A 29 -1.55 -0.79 18.38
C PRO A 29 -1.29 -1.87 17.31
N GLN A 30 -1.73 -3.11 17.54
CA GLN A 30 -1.61 -4.16 16.52
C GLN A 30 -2.69 -3.97 15.44
N LEU A 31 -2.30 -4.10 14.19
CA LEU A 31 -3.19 -3.98 13.04
C LEU A 31 -4.02 -5.25 12.86
N ASP A 32 -5.29 -5.18 13.23
CA ASP A 32 -6.31 -6.11 12.78
C ASP A 32 -6.91 -5.58 11.47
N LEU A 33 -6.49 -6.16 10.34
CA LEU A 33 -6.87 -5.69 9.00
C LEU A 33 -8.40 -5.81 8.76
N PRO A 34 -9.05 -6.97 8.96
CA PRO A 34 -10.51 -7.05 8.95
C PRO A 34 -11.19 -6.13 9.95
N GLY A 35 -10.64 -6.01 11.16
CA GLY A 35 -11.16 -5.11 12.18
C GLY A 35 -11.15 -3.66 11.73
N PHE A 36 -10.05 -3.18 11.14
CA PHE A 36 -9.90 -1.82 10.63
C PHE A 36 -10.94 -1.47 9.57
N PHE A 37 -11.11 -2.35 8.58
CA PHE A 37 -12.04 -2.14 7.48
C PHE A 37 -13.48 -2.58 7.77
N SER A 38 -13.80 -3.05 8.98
CA SER A 38 -15.17 -3.46 9.36
C SER A 38 -16.20 -2.32 9.38
N ARG A 39 -15.72 -1.07 9.37
CA ARG A 39 -16.53 0.15 9.31
C ARG A 39 -16.14 0.95 8.06
N PRO A 40 -17.00 1.85 7.57
CA PRO A 40 -16.66 2.74 6.48
C PRO A 40 -15.36 3.51 6.78
N VAL A 41 -14.50 3.61 5.78
CA VAL A 41 -13.23 4.33 5.85
C VAL A 41 -13.21 5.39 4.75
N GLN A 42 -12.76 6.58 5.09
CA GLN A 42 -12.41 7.60 4.10
C GLN A 42 -10.91 7.74 4.02
N ALA A 43 -10.38 7.99 2.83
CA ALA A 43 -8.98 8.27 2.65
C ALA A 43 -8.76 9.52 1.79
N TRP A 44 -7.62 10.18 2.02
CA TRP A 44 -7.15 11.32 1.25
C TRP A 44 -5.71 11.05 0.85
N GLY A 45 -5.43 11.21 -0.43
CA GLY A 45 -4.14 10.85 -0.98
C GLY A 45 -3.59 11.86 -1.97
N ILE A 46 -2.27 11.81 -2.11
CA ILE A 46 -1.51 12.53 -3.12
C ILE A 46 -0.64 11.54 -3.89
N PHE A 47 -0.52 11.76 -5.19
CA PHE A 47 0.48 11.11 -6.03
C PHE A 47 1.55 12.15 -6.38
N GLN A 48 2.80 11.79 -6.10
CA GLN A 48 3.98 12.57 -6.41
C GLN A 48 4.80 11.87 -7.48
N ASN A 49 5.23 12.59 -8.51
CA ASN A 49 6.15 12.05 -9.50
C ASN A 49 7.60 12.01 -8.94
N ARG A 50 8.54 11.55 -9.76
CA ARG A 50 9.96 11.44 -9.39
C ARG A 50 10.65 12.76 -9.05
N SER A 51 10.12 13.91 -9.49
CA SER A 51 10.65 15.23 -9.10
C SER A 51 10.11 15.71 -7.75
N GLY A 52 9.18 14.97 -7.15
CA GLY A 52 8.49 15.32 -5.91
C GLY A 52 7.26 16.20 -6.11
N GLU A 53 6.95 16.58 -7.35
CA GLU A 53 5.76 17.37 -7.69
C GLU A 53 4.49 16.57 -7.45
N VAL A 54 3.50 17.18 -6.79
CA VAL A 54 2.17 16.60 -6.60
C VAL A 54 1.38 16.73 -7.90
N VAL A 55 1.25 15.62 -8.63
CA VAL A 55 0.57 15.59 -9.94
C VAL A 55 -0.91 15.31 -9.79
N LYS A 56 -1.30 14.49 -8.81
CA LYS A 56 -2.72 14.18 -8.53
C LYS A 56 -3.00 14.21 -7.04
N ARG A 57 -4.23 14.61 -6.72
CA ARG A 57 -4.82 14.49 -5.38
C ARG A 57 -6.14 13.75 -5.51
N PHE A 58 -6.50 12.97 -4.51
CA PHE A 58 -7.72 12.18 -4.56
C PHE A 58 -8.28 11.92 -3.17
N LYS A 59 -9.59 11.66 -3.14
CA LYS A 59 -10.30 11.11 -1.99
C LYS A 59 -10.74 9.68 -2.36
N VAL A 60 -10.77 8.79 -1.37
CA VAL A 60 -11.32 7.45 -1.52
C VAL A 60 -12.40 7.24 -0.46
N ASP A 61 -13.57 6.78 -0.86
CA ASP A 61 -14.56 6.22 0.06
C ASP A 61 -14.48 4.69 -0.03
N ILE A 62 -14.27 4.04 1.12
CA ILE A 62 -14.04 2.59 1.21
C ILE A 62 -15.12 1.96 2.07
N THR A 63 -15.81 1.00 1.49
CA THR A 63 -16.77 0.15 2.21
C THR A 63 -16.35 -1.30 2.10
N SER A 64 -16.72 -2.11 3.08
CA SER A 64 -16.36 -3.52 3.06
C SER A 64 -17.54 -4.43 3.31
N ARG A 65 -17.37 -5.69 2.93
CA ARG A 65 -18.23 -6.79 3.34
C ARG A 65 -17.41 -8.06 3.48
N ARG A 66 -17.93 -9.02 4.24
CA ARG A 66 -17.33 -10.34 4.38
C ARG A 66 -18.04 -11.38 3.54
N GLU A 67 -17.29 -12.27 2.91
CA GLU A 67 -17.78 -13.44 2.19
C GLU A 67 -17.02 -14.68 2.69
N GLY A 68 -17.51 -15.25 3.80
CA GLY A 68 -16.78 -16.27 4.55
C GLY A 68 -15.53 -15.69 5.20
N GLU A 69 -14.37 -16.24 4.85
CA GLU A 69 -13.05 -15.76 5.30
C GLU A 69 -12.55 -14.58 4.47
N ARG A 70 -13.17 -14.30 3.31
CA ARG A 70 -12.74 -13.22 2.42
C ARG A 70 -13.27 -11.88 2.91
N LEU A 71 -12.42 -10.86 2.85
CA LEU A 71 -12.77 -9.46 3.06
C LEU A 71 -12.81 -8.78 1.70
N ILE A 72 -13.96 -8.24 1.32
CA ILE A 72 -14.12 -7.49 0.08
C ILE A 72 -14.12 -6.01 0.40
N LEU A 73 -13.23 -5.23 -0.22
CA LEU A 73 -13.16 -3.77 -0.10
C LEU A 73 -13.60 -3.14 -1.42
N ASP A 74 -14.65 -2.32 -1.40
CA ASP A 74 -15.09 -1.48 -2.52
C ASP A 74 -14.54 -0.07 -2.29
N GLU A 75 -13.51 0.27 -3.06
CA GLU A 75 -12.80 1.55 -3.03
C GLU A 75 -13.28 2.44 -4.17
N ARG A 76 -13.77 3.63 -3.82
CA ARG A 76 -14.29 4.60 -4.79
C ARG A 76 -13.47 5.87 -4.74
N PHE A 77 -12.68 6.08 -5.79
CA PHE A 77 -11.77 7.19 -5.94
C PHE A 77 -12.47 8.38 -6.60
N LEU A 78 -12.24 9.57 -6.06
CA LEU A 78 -12.56 10.85 -6.65
C LEU A 78 -11.28 11.67 -6.76
N TYR A 79 -10.82 11.92 -7.99
CA TYR A 79 -9.63 12.71 -8.26
C TYR A 79 -9.94 14.20 -8.29
N SER A 80 -8.92 15.04 -8.08
CA SER A 80 -9.05 16.50 -8.07
C SER A 80 -9.47 17.11 -9.41
N ASP A 81 -9.33 16.37 -10.51
CA ASP A 81 -9.82 16.74 -11.84
C ASP A 81 -11.30 16.35 -12.07
N GLY A 82 -11.95 15.73 -11.07
CA GLY A 82 -13.34 15.26 -11.13
C GLY A 82 -13.51 13.85 -11.69
N THR A 83 -12.44 13.22 -12.17
CA THR A 83 -12.50 11.83 -12.64
C THR A 83 -12.76 10.86 -11.48
N ARG A 84 -13.35 9.71 -11.80
CA ARG A 84 -13.71 8.67 -10.82
C ARG A 84 -13.15 7.34 -11.25
N GLN A 85 -12.72 6.55 -10.27
CA GLN A 85 -12.28 5.18 -10.46
C GLN A 85 -12.87 4.32 -9.35
N GLN A 86 -13.11 3.05 -9.65
CA GLN A 86 -13.52 2.06 -8.65
C GLN A 86 -12.53 0.92 -8.68
N ARG A 87 -12.10 0.47 -7.50
CA ARG A 87 -11.33 -0.76 -7.33
C ARG A 87 -12.01 -1.62 -6.29
N VAL A 88 -12.18 -2.90 -6.62
CA VAL A 88 -12.77 -3.87 -5.69
C VAL A 88 -11.72 -4.91 -5.36
N TRP A 89 -11.20 -4.85 -4.13
CA TRP A 89 -10.25 -5.83 -3.61
C TRP A 89 -10.99 -7.01 -2.98
N THR A 90 -10.55 -8.21 -3.32
CA THR A 90 -10.90 -9.45 -2.62
C THR A 90 -9.68 -9.91 -1.85
N LEU A 91 -9.68 -9.73 -0.53
CA LEU A 91 -8.60 -10.13 0.36
C LEU A 91 -8.93 -11.49 1.00
N THR A 92 -7.98 -12.41 0.97
CA THR A 92 -8.11 -13.77 1.51
C THR A 92 -6.97 -14.04 2.49
N PRO A 93 -7.24 -14.58 3.70
CA PRO A 93 -6.19 -14.99 4.62
C PRO A 93 -5.29 -16.06 3.98
N ALA A 94 -3.98 -15.98 4.23
CA ALA A 94 -2.98 -16.89 3.65
C ALA A 94 -2.05 -17.51 4.70
N GLY A 95 -2.40 -17.40 5.98
CA GLY A 95 -1.60 -17.83 7.12
C GLY A 95 -1.52 -16.74 8.19
N GLU A 96 -0.73 -16.99 9.21
CA GLU A 96 -0.51 -16.02 10.29
C GLU A 96 0.11 -14.73 9.75
N GLY A 97 -0.59 -13.61 9.91
CA GLY A 97 -0.16 -12.29 9.41
C GLY A 97 -0.09 -12.18 7.88
N ARG A 98 -0.47 -13.20 7.11
CA ARG A 98 -0.34 -13.21 5.64
C ARG A 98 -1.70 -13.07 4.96
N TRP A 99 -1.73 -12.28 3.89
CA TRP A 99 -2.93 -12.01 3.11
C TRP A 99 -2.62 -12.09 1.62
N ARG A 100 -3.61 -12.52 0.83
CA ARG A 100 -3.57 -12.42 -0.63
C ARG A 100 -4.70 -11.55 -1.14
N GLY A 101 -4.42 -10.74 -2.15
CA GLY A 101 -5.39 -9.82 -2.73
C GLY A 101 -5.59 -10.03 -4.21
N ARG A 102 -6.83 -9.85 -4.68
CA ARG A 102 -7.15 -9.78 -6.11
C ARG A 102 -8.02 -8.57 -6.37
N ALA A 103 -7.77 -7.87 -7.48
CA ALA A 103 -8.63 -6.82 -8.01
C ALA A 103 -8.60 -6.88 -9.54
N GLY A 104 -9.55 -6.22 -10.20
CA GLY A 104 -9.72 -6.31 -11.67
C GLY A 104 -8.53 -5.80 -12.48
N ASP A 105 -7.74 -4.91 -11.92
CA ASP A 105 -6.57 -4.26 -12.52
C ASP A 105 -5.23 -4.78 -11.97
N VAL A 106 -5.26 -5.81 -11.13
CA VAL A 106 -4.07 -6.43 -10.53
C VAL A 106 -3.67 -7.67 -11.32
N ILE A 107 -2.39 -7.76 -11.68
CA ILE A 107 -1.82 -8.94 -12.33
C ILE A 107 -1.53 -9.99 -11.27
N GLY A 108 -2.16 -11.16 -11.38
CA GLY A 108 -1.94 -12.27 -10.45
C GLY A 108 -2.62 -12.05 -9.10
N GLU A 109 -1.80 -11.98 -8.05
CA GLU A 109 -2.24 -11.74 -6.67
C GLU A 109 -1.31 -10.74 -5.99
N ALA A 110 -1.88 -9.89 -5.16
CA ALA A 110 -1.14 -9.11 -4.19
C ALA A 110 -0.69 -9.99 -3.02
N ASP A 111 0.50 -9.73 -2.49
CA ASP A 111 1.06 -10.38 -1.32
C ASP A 111 1.15 -9.39 -0.15
N GLY A 112 0.47 -9.75 0.94
CA GLY A 112 0.36 -8.95 2.16
C GLY A 112 1.01 -9.62 3.35
N GLU A 113 1.74 -8.84 4.13
CA GLU A 113 2.40 -9.25 5.36
C GLU A 113 2.12 -8.25 6.47
N VAL A 114 1.57 -8.70 7.59
CA VAL A 114 1.21 -7.88 8.75
C VAL A 114 2.10 -8.26 9.93
N ALA A 115 2.72 -7.26 10.55
CA ALA A 115 3.43 -7.43 11.82
C ALA A 115 3.29 -6.18 12.69
N GLY A 116 2.82 -6.38 13.93
CA GLY A 116 2.55 -5.29 14.87
C GLY A 116 1.56 -4.29 14.28
N ASN A 117 1.96 -3.03 14.13
CA ASN A 117 1.12 -1.97 13.57
C ASN A 117 1.25 -1.81 12.04
N ALA A 118 2.09 -2.62 11.38
CA ALA A 118 2.43 -2.45 9.98
C ALA A 118 1.81 -3.53 9.08
N LEU A 119 1.46 -3.14 7.86
CA LEU A 119 1.16 -4.01 6.73
C LEU A 119 2.08 -3.61 5.57
N ARG A 120 2.78 -4.58 4.99
CA ARG A 120 3.44 -4.43 3.69
C ARG A 120 2.60 -5.15 2.63
N TRP A 121 2.24 -4.46 1.56
CA TRP A 121 1.35 -4.94 0.52
C TRP A 121 1.99 -4.73 -0.85
N ARG A 122 2.26 -5.82 -1.56
CA ARG A 122 3.01 -5.79 -2.83
C ARG A 122 2.20 -6.40 -3.96
N TYR A 123 2.15 -5.73 -5.09
CA TYR A 123 1.39 -6.20 -6.26
C TYR A 123 1.83 -5.49 -7.53
N THR A 124 1.45 -6.05 -8.69
CA THR A 124 1.64 -5.41 -9.99
C THR A 124 0.28 -4.98 -10.54
N LEU A 125 0.17 -3.72 -10.95
CA LEU A 125 -1.04 -3.09 -11.47
C LEU A 125 -0.91 -2.86 -12.99
N ASN A 126 -2.00 -3.10 -13.72
CA ASN A 126 -2.19 -2.59 -15.08
C ASN A 126 -2.67 -1.13 -15.01
N LEU A 127 -1.74 -0.19 -15.19
CA LEU A 127 -2.02 1.24 -15.20
C LEU A 127 -2.25 1.74 -16.63
N GLU A 128 -3.39 2.36 -16.91
CA GLU A 128 -3.61 3.04 -18.18
C GLU A 128 -2.92 4.42 -18.18
N VAL A 129 -2.00 4.62 -19.14
CA VAL A 129 -1.25 5.87 -19.36
C VAL A 129 -1.29 6.19 -20.85
N ASP A 130 -1.92 7.31 -21.21
CA ASP A 130 -2.00 7.83 -22.59
C ASP A 130 -2.43 6.79 -23.64
N GLY A 131 -3.40 5.93 -23.30
CA GLY A 131 -3.90 4.88 -24.19
C GLY A 131 -3.03 3.63 -24.28
N SER A 132 -1.98 3.53 -23.46
CA SER A 132 -1.16 2.34 -23.28
C SER A 132 -1.31 1.76 -21.88
N THR A 133 -1.26 0.44 -21.74
CA THR A 133 -1.29 -0.23 -20.44
C THR A 133 0.13 -0.51 -19.97
N TRP A 134 0.48 -0.01 -18.79
CA TRP A 134 1.77 -0.22 -18.16
C TRP A 134 1.61 -1.15 -16.98
N GLU A 135 2.39 -2.24 -16.97
CA GLU A 135 2.62 -3.00 -15.75
C GLU A 135 3.51 -2.18 -14.82
N VAL A 136 3.01 -1.89 -13.62
CA VAL A 136 3.64 -1.07 -12.59
C VAL A 136 3.62 -1.83 -11.27
N ASP A 137 4.78 -1.99 -10.65
CA ASP A 137 4.94 -2.61 -9.35
C ASP A 137 4.65 -1.59 -8.24
N PHE A 138 3.84 -1.99 -7.29
CA PHE A 138 3.52 -1.26 -6.07
C PHE A 138 4.12 -1.97 -4.86
N ASP A 139 4.76 -1.20 -3.98
CA ASP A 139 5.18 -1.62 -2.64
C ASP A 139 4.60 -0.63 -1.63
N ASP A 140 3.51 -1.06 -1.00
CA ASP A 140 2.70 -0.27 -0.10
C ASP A 140 3.06 -0.62 1.34
N TRP A 141 3.43 0.39 2.11
CA TRP A 141 3.56 0.28 3.56
C TRP A 141 2.41 1.00 4.23
N MET A 142 1.63 0.29 5.03
CA MET A 142 0.57 0.86 5.84
C MET A 142 0.93 0.75 7.32
N TYR A 143 0.73 1.83 8.07
CA TYR A 143 1.05 1.93 9.49
C TYR A 143 -0.16 2.40 10.26
N LEU A 144 -0.60 1.59 11.21
CA LEU A 144 -1.68 1.93 12.14
C LEU A 144 -1.11 2.90 13.18
N MET A 145 -1.68 4.10 13.21
CA MET A 145 -1.24 5.18 14.10
C MET A 145 -2.03 5.17 15.40
N ASP A 146 -3.34 4.91 15.29
CA ASP A 146 -4.28 4.79 16.39
C ASP A 146 -5.43 3.85 15.96
N GLU A 147 -6.48 3.72 16.78
CA GLU A 147 -7.62 2.85 16.47
C GLU A 147 -8.29 3.18 15.13
N ASP A 148 -8.33 4.44 14.70
CA ASP A 148 -9.09 4.89 13.54
C ASP A 148 -8.22 5.48 12.43
N THR A 149 -6.91 5.62 12.64
CA THR A 149 -5.98 6.24 11.69
C THR A 149 -4.97 5.23 11.14
N LEU A 150 -4.93 5.09 9.82
CA LEU A 150 -3.93 4.32 9.09
C LEU A 150 -3.24 5.25 8.07
N ILE A 151 -1.91 5.20 7.99
CA ILE A 151 -1.14 5.94 6.99
C ILE A 151 -0.54 4.94 6.02
N ASN A 152 -0.69 5.18 4.73
CA ASN A 152 -0.04 4.42 3.69
C ASN A 152 0.98 5.26 2.93
N ARG A 153 2.11 4.64 2.63
CA ARG A 153 3.13 5.14 1.73
C ARG A 153 3.46 4.06 0.72
N SER A 154 3.23 4.37 -0.54
CA SER A 154 3.44 3.48 -1.68
C SER A 154 4.56 4.00 -2.55
N SER A 155 5.44 3.11 -2.99
CA SER A 155 6.33 3.37 -4.11
C SER A 155 5.84 2.65 -5.36
N MET A 156 5.79 3.35 -6.49
CA MET A 156 5.46 2.80 -7.79
C MET A 156 6.72 2.68 -8.63
N SER A 157 6.95 1.54 -9.26
CA SER A 157 8.10 1.35 -10.14
C SER A 157 7.74 0.53 -11.39
N LYS A 158 8.53 0.68 -12.45
CA LYS A 158 8.43 -0.13 -13.66
C LYS A 158 9.82 -0.59 -14.05
N LEU A 159 10.02 -1.90 -14.18
CA LEU A 159 11.32 -2.50 -14.51
C LEU A 159 12.44 -2.03 -13.55
N GLY A 160 12.12 -1.87 -12.26
CA GLY A 160 13.03 -1.39 -11.23
C GLY A 160 13.30 0.12 -11.22
N VAL A 161 12.67 0.89 -12.12
CA VAL A 161 12.78 2.36 -12.12
C VAL A 161 11.56 2.95 -11.43
N GLU A 162 11.79 3.70 -10.35
CA GLU A 162 10.72 4.40 -9.62
C GLU A 162 10.02 5.41 -10.53
N LEU A 163 8.69 5.37 -10.57
CA LEU A 163 7.82 6.28 -11.32
C LEU A 163 7.26 7.40 -10.44
N GLY A 164 7.09 7.13 -9.15
CA GLY A 164 6.52 8.07 -8.19
C GLY A 164 6.10 7.40 -6.89
N GLN A 165 5.52 8.20 -6.01
CA GLN A 165 5.08 7.78 -4.70
C GLN A 165 3.62 8.18 -4.48
N VAL A 166 2.90 7.35 -3.75
CA VAL A 166 1.56 7.66 -3.28
C VAL A 166 1.61 7.75 -1.76
N THR A 167 1.01 8.79 -1.19
CA THR A 167 0.79 8.88 0.26
C THR A 167 -0.69 9.00 0.50
N LEU A 168 -1.26 8.09 1.30
CA LEU A 168 -2.67 8.10 1.67
C LEU A 168 -2.80 8.16 3.20
N PHE A 169 -3.76 8.95 3.64
CA PHE A 169 -4.23 8.98 5.01
C PHE A 169 -5.63 8.38 5.04
N PHE A 170 -5.82 7.32 5.81
CA PHE A 170 -7.12 6.69 6.04
C PHE A 170 -7.62 7.09 7.42
N ARG A 171 -8.90 7.45 7.47
CA ARG A 171 -9.64 7.65 8.70
C ARG A 171 -10.88 6.79 8.64
N ARG A 172 -11.01 5.88 9.59
CA ARG A 172 -12.27 5.19 9.84
C ARG A 172 -13.29 6.23 10.26
N ASP A 173 -14.47 6.19 9.65
CA ASP A 173 -15.51 7.14 9.99
C ASP A 173 -15.89 6.88 11.46
N ALA A 174 -15.49 7.79 12.34
CA ALA A 174 -15.96 7.82 13.71
C ALA A 174 -17.42 8.22 13.56
N ALA A 175 -18.31 7.23 13.55
CA ALA A 175 -19.75 7.44 13.46
C ALA A 175 -20.07 8.68 14.27
N LEU A 176 -20.44 9.75 13.58
CA LEU A 176 -21.02 10.91 14.23
C LEU A 176 -22.22 10.33 14.96
N HIS A 177 -22.08 10.17 16.27
CA HIS A 177 -23.20 10.05 17.17
C HIS A 177 -23.97 11.38 17.03
N ASN A 178 -24.87 11.43 16.05
CA ASN A 178 -25.97 12.38 15.99
C ASN A 178 -27.21 11.68 16.52
#